data_AF-A0A1H5YA44-F1
#
_entry.id   AF-A0A1H5YA44-F1
#
_cell.length_a   1.000
_cell.length_b   1.000
_cell.length_c   1.000
_cell.angle_alpha   90.00
_cell.angle_beta   90.00
_cell.angle_gamma   90.00
#
_symmetry.space_group_name_H-M   'P 1'
#
loop_
_entity.id
_entity.type
_entity.pdbx_description
1 polymer ?
#
loop_
_entity_poly.entity_id
_entity_poly.type
_entity_poly.pdbx_seq_one_letter_code
_entity_poly.pdbx_strand_id
1 'polypeptide(L)'
;MMKTVNLMAGGLSLALSGCISTYHAWDGTKGYQEEQLEERQYRISYVAEQATRWDWLDDYLKRRCQELAGSHVALMSDITHDTHTVTAMSSVAVGAPVIAGGNDFGGVMMPVTSAPHEVVFNLKKAEGRCSF
;
A
#
# COMPACT_ATOMS: atom_id res chain seq x y z
N MET A 1 6.84 53.32 -5.14
CA MET A 1 5.54 52.71 -5.50
C MET A 1 5.73 51.92 -6.79
N MET A 2 5.72 50.59 -6.74
CA MET A 2 5.95 49.73 -7.91
C MET A 2 4.69 48.89 -8.16
N LYS A 3 4.27 48.89 -9.42
CA LYS A 3 3.02 48.32 -9.94
C LYS A 3 3.01 46.79 -9.84
N THR A 4 1.86 46.26 -9.43
CA THR A 4 1.39 44.88 -9.60
C THR A 4 1.38 44.47 -11.07
N VAL A 5 1.85 43.26 -11.35
CA VAL A 5 1.59 42.54 -12.60
C VAL A 5 0.99 41.19 -12.24
N ASN A 6 -0.28 41.01 -12.60
CA ASN A 6 -0.99 39.74 -12.69
C ASN A 6 -1.06 39.39 -14.17
N LEU A 7 -0.81 38.13 -14.54
CA LEU A 7 -1.33 37.40 -15.72
C LEU A 7 -0.66 36.01 -15.71
N MET A 8 -1.31 35.00 -15.13
CA MET A 8 -2.13 34.01 -15.86
C MET A 8 -1.38 33.34 -17.01
N ALA A 9 -0.90 32.11 -16.78
CA ALA A 9 -0.60 31.16 -17.85
C ALA A 9 -0.69 29.71 -17.33
N GLY A 10 -1.49 28.89 -18.01
CA GLY A 10 -1.29 27.44 -18.06
C GLY A 10 -2.10 26.62 -17.08
N GLY A 11 -3.40 26.46 -17.36
CA GLY A 11 -4.15 25.34 -16.80
C GLY A 11 -3.52 24.01 -17.24
N LEU A 12 -3.12 23.19 -16.27
CA LEU A 12 -2.82 21.79 -16.50
C LEU A 12 -4.07 20.97 -16.13
N SER A 13 -4.83 20.62 -17.16
CA SER A 13 -5.97 19.74 -17.09
C SER A 13 -5.58 18.41 -16.43
N LEU A 14 -6.00 18.21 -15.17
CA LEU A 14 -6.00 16.91 -14.51
C LEU A 14 -7.10 16.03 -15.13
N ALA A 15 -6.85 15.54 -16.34
CA ALA A 15 -7.66 14.51 -16.98
C ALA A 15 -7.04 13.14 -16.70
N LEU A 16 -7.04 12.71 -15.43
CA LEU A 16 -6.77 11.32 -15.05
C LEU A 16 -8.10 10.54 -15.08
N SER A 17 -8.62 10.33 -16.29
CA SER A 17 -9.66 9.33 -16.56
C SER A 17 -9.02 8.18 -17.32
N GLY A 18 -8.17 7.43 -16.62
CA GLY A 18 -7.77 6.10 -17.02
C GLY A 18 -8.22 5.16 -15.92
N CYS A 19 -8.99 4.12 -16.27
CA CYS A 19 -9.12 2.94 -15.42
C CYS A 19 -7.75 2.25 -15.37
N ILE A 20 -6.81 2.83 -14.63
CA ILE A 20 -5.50 2.24 -14.39
C ILE A 20 -5.76 1.13 -13.39
N SER A 21 -5.35 -0.09 -13.71
CA SER A 21 -5.11 -1.11 -12.69
C SER A 21 -4.02 -0.53 -11.79
N THR A 22 -4.45 0.15 -10.73
CA THR A 22 -3.68 1.07 -9.89
C THR A 22 -2.72 0.29 -9.02
N TYR A 23 -1.51 0.10 -9.52
CA TYR A 23 -0.38 -0.07 -8.61
C TYR A 23 -0.32 1.18 -7.76
N HIS A 24 -0.52 1.02 -6.45
CA HIS A 24 -0.45 2.14 -5.54
C HIS A 24 1.00 2.32 -5.11
N ALA A 25 1.53 3.53 -5.27
CA ALA A 25 2.82 3.86 -4.68
C ALA A 25 2.79 3.55 -3.17
N TRP A 26 3.93 3.14 -2.63
CA TRP A 26 4.07 2.74 -1.24
C TRP A 26 3.47 3.77 -0.28
N ASP A 27 2.51 3.34 0.53
CA ASP A 27 1.81 4.19 1.52
C ASP A 27 2.38 4.05 2.93
N GLY A 28 3.49 3.31 3.08
CA GLY A 28 4.06 2.94 4.39
C GLY A 28 3.70 1.53 4.85
N THR A 29 2.66 0.92 4.28
CA THR A 29 2.18 -0.42 4.67
C THR A 29 2.01 -1.35 3.47
N LYS A 30 1.43 -0.88 2.36
CA LYS A 30 1.18 -1.64 1.14
C LYS A 30 1.57 -0.80 -0.08
N GLY A 31 1.66 -1.48 -1.23
CA GLY A 31 1.96 -0.84 -2.51
C GLY A 31 3.35 -1.17 -3.01
N TYR A 32 3.79 -0.45 -4.04
CA TYR A 32 5.07 -0.67 -4.68
C TYR A 32 6.10 0.39 -4.33
N GLN A 33 7.38 -0.02 -4.34
CA GLN A 33 8.52 0.85 -4.17
C GLN A 33 9.57 0.55 -5.24
N GLU A 34 10.24 1.60 -5.70
CA GLU A 34 11.36 1.54 -6.62
C GLU A 34 12.58 2.19 -5.97
N GLU A 35 13.73 1.53 -6.11
CA GLU A 35 15.03 2.07 -5.73
C GLU A 35 15.94 1.95 -6.95
N GLN A 36 16.47 3.08 -7.43
CA GLN A 36 17.46 3.04 -8.49
C GLN A 36 18.79 2.55 -7.91
N LEU A 37 19.32 1.46 -8.49
CA LEU A 37 20.60 0.89 -8.08
C LEU A 37 21.74 1.48 -8.91
N GLU A 38 21.56 1.49 -10.24
CA GLU A 38 22.53 1.99 -11.21
C GLU A 38 21.81 2.66 -12.39
N GLU A 39 22.57 3.07 -13.42
CA GLU A 39 21.99 3.48 -14.69
C GLU A 39 21.22 2.30 -15.29
N ARG A 40 19.90 2.48 -15.51
CA ARG A 40 18.97 1.46 -16.03
C ARG A 40 18.85 0.18 -15.19
N GLN A 41 19.20 0.24 -13.91
CA GLN A 41 18.92 -0.85 -12.97
C GLN A 41 18.11 -0.35 -11.78
N TYR A 42 17.04 -1.07 -11.48
CA TYR A 42 16.12 -0.76 -10.39
C TYR A 42 15.85 -1.99 -9.55
N ARG A 43 15.76 -1.80 -8.24
CA ARG A 43 15.10 -2.75 -7.34
C ARG A 43 13.63 -2.35 -7.27
N ILE A 44 12.75 -3.28 -7.59
CA ILE A 44 11.29 -3.07 -7.52
C ILE A 44 10.76 -4.02 -6.45
N SER A 45 9.94 -3.49 -5.55
CA SER A 45 9.23 -4.32 -4.58
C SER A 45 7.74 -4.00 -4.56
N TYR A 46 6.92 -5.00 -4.23
CA TYR A 46 5.49 -4.86 -4.04
C TYR A 46 5.07 -5.57 -2.76
N VAL A 47 4.32 -4.86 -1.92
CA VAL A 47 3.78 -5.39 -0.66
C VAL A 47 2.25 -5.42 -0.73
N ALA A 48 1.69 -6.57 -0.37
CA ALA A 48 0.25 -6.82 -0.41
C ALA A 48 -0.22 -7.64 0.79
N GLU A 49 -1.53 -7.85 0.87
CA GLU A 49 -2.14 -8.70 1.88
C GLU A 49 -1.71 -10.16 1.77
N GLN A 50 -1.73 -10.89 2.88
CA GLN A 50 -1.36 -12.31 2.92
C GLN A 50 -2.13 -13.18 1.91
N ALA A 51 -3.39 -12.82 1.61
CA ALA A 51 -4.24 -13.55 0.68
C ALA A 51 -3.80 -13.39 -0.79
N THR A 52 -3.00 -12.37 -1.12
CA THR A 52 -2.49 -12.16 -2.48
C THR A 52 -1.58 -13.33 -2.88
N ARG A 53 -1.76 -13.84 -4.10
CA ARG A 53 -0.95 -14.94 -4.63
C ARG A 53 0.43 -14.43 -5.07
N TRP A 54 1.45 -15.27 -4.94
CA TRP A 54 2.83 -14.90 -5.30
C TRP A 54 2.99 -14.60 -6.79
N ASP A 55 2.35 -15.38 -7.65
CA ASP A 55 2.38 -15.17 -9.10
C ASP A 55 1.81 -13.81 -9.52
N TRP A 56 0.81 -13.30 -8.79
CA TRP A 56 0.28 -11.96 -9.04
C TRP A 56 1.29 -10.87 -8.68
N LEU A 57 2.03 -11.06 -7.58
CA LEU A 57 3.11 -10.16 -7.19
C LEU A 57 4.25 -10.20 -8.21
N ASP A 58 4.63 -11.36 -8.71
CA ASP A 58 5.67 -11.50 -9.73
C ASP A 58 5.27 -10.81 -11.04
N ASP A 59 4.02 -10.98 -11.46
CA ASP A 59 3.47 -10.32 -12.65
C ASP A 59 3.38 -8.80 -12.46
N TYR A 60 3.18 -8.34 -11.23
CA TYR A 60 3.26 -6.93 -10.88
C TYR A 60 4.68 -6.38 -11.04
N LEU A 61 5.69 -7.09 -10.52
CA LEU A 61 7.10 -6.69 -10.68
C LEU A 61 7.50 -6.64 -12.16
N LYS A 62 7.15 -7.66 -12.95
CA LYS A 62 7.47 -7.73 -14.39
C LYS A 62 6.83 -6.60 -15.18
N ARG A 63 5.54 -6.33 -14.96
CA ARG A 63 4.83 -5.22 -15.63
C ARG A 63 5.48 -3.89 -15.29
N ARG A 64 5.81 -3.65 -14.02
CA ARG A 64 6.45 -2.41 -13.62
C ARG A 64 7.85 -2.24 -14.20
N CYS A 65 8.62 -3.32 -14.27
CA CYS A 65 9.93 -3.32 -14.93
C CYS A 65 9.83 -2.95 -16.41
N GLN A 66 8.82 -3.46 -17.13
CA GLN A 66 8.58 -3.11 -18.52
C GLN A 66 8.17 -1.63 -18.69
N GLU A 67 7.38 -1.09 -17.76
CA GLU A 67 7.02 0.34 -17.76
C GLU A 67 8.25 1.24 -17.57
N LEU A 68 9.16 0.87 -16.67
CA LEU A 68 10.42 1.60 -16.46
C LEU A 68 11.35 1.53 -17.67
N ALA A 69 11.40 0.38 -18.35
CA ALA A 69 12.21 0.19 -19.55
C ALA A 69 11.72 1.00 -20.76
N GLY A 70 10.42 1.33 -20.80
CA GLY A 70 9.79 2.01 -21.92
C GLY A 70 9.88 1.17 -23.20
N SER A 71 10.68 1.63 -24.17
CA SER A 71 10.92 0.92 -25.43
C SER A 71 12.06 -0.11 -25.38
N HIS A 72 12.78 -0.20 -24.27
CA HIS A 72 13.85 -1.18 -24.10
C HIS A 72 13.29 -2.56 -23.70
N VAL A 73 14.09 -3.60 -23.93
CA VAL A 73 13.78 -4.95 -23.45
C VAL A 73 14.07 -4.99 -21.96
N ALA A 74 13.04 -5.21 -21.15
CA ALA A 74 13.18 -5.31 -19.70
C ALA A 74 13.47 -6.75 -19.27
N LEU A 75 14.39 -6.92 -18.34
CA LEU A 75 14.64 -8.20 -17.67
C LEU A 75 14.35 -8.06 -16.18
N MET A 76 13.45 -8.90 -15.68
CA MET A 76 13.20 -9.09 -14.25
C MET A 76 13.97 -10.33 -13.79
N SER A 77 14.88 -10.17 -12.82
CA SER A 77 15.69 -11.23 -12.25
C SER A 77 15.62 -11.23 -10.72
N ASP A 78 16.16 -12.30 -10.13
CA ASP A 78 16.41 -12.40 -8.68
C ASP A 78 15.17 -12.12 -7.82
N ILE A 79 14.00 -12.59 -8.26
CA ILE A 79 12.76 -12.42 -7.51
C ILE A 79 12.85 -13.20 -6.21
N THR A 80 12.59 -12.51 -5.11
CA THR A 80 12.49 -13.06 -3.75
C THR A 80 11.11 -12.82 -3.18
N HIS A 81 10.66 -13.74 -2.33
CA HIS A 81 9.38 -13.67 -1.63
C HIS A 81 9.63 -13.67 -0.13
N ASP A 82 8.94 -12.78 0.57
CA ASP A 82 9.03 -12.67 2.02
C ASP A 82 7.67 -12.34 2.63
N THR A 83 7.43 -12.78 3.87
CA THR A 83 6.23 -12.44 4.63
C THR A 83 6.64 -11.72 5.90
N HIS A 84 6.15 -10.50 6.09
CA HIS A 84 6.43 -9.69 7.27
C HIS A 84 5.14 -9.32 7.99
N THR A 85 5.29 -8.92 9.24
CA THR A 85 4.18 -8.59 10.12
C THR A 85 4.21 -7.09 10.43
N VAL A 86 3.08 -6.42 10.27
CA VAL A 86 2.90 -5.01 10.66
C VAL A 86 1.85 -4.95 11.76
N THR A 87 2.21 -4.38 12.90
CA THR A 87 1.25 -4.12 13.99
C THR A 87 0.83 -2.67 13.94
N ALA A 88 -0.48 -2.43 13.84
CA ALA A 88 -1.05 -1.09 13.91
C ALA A 88 -1.96 -0.98 15.13
N MET A 89 -1.91 0.19 15.79
CA MET A 89 -2.87 0.51 16.85
C MET A 89 -4.20 0.87 16.21
N SER A 90 -5.22 0.07 16.50
CA SER A 90 -6.59 0.37 16.06
C SER A 90 -7.16 1.52 16.89
N SER A 91 -7.69 2.53 16.21
CA SER A 91 -8.53 3.56 16.83
C SER A 91 -9.97 3.08 17.05
N VAL A 92 -10.32 1.87 16.57
CA VAL A 92 -11.67 1.32 16.71
C VAL A 92 -11.88 0.77 18.10
N ALA A 93 -13.04 1.13 18.63
CA ALA A 93 -13.50 0.71 19.93
C ALA A 93 -14.05 -0.72 19.91
N VAL A 94 -13.28 -1.74 20.32
CA VAL A 94 -13.82 -3.10 20.50
C VAL A 94 -14.08 -3.34 21.99
N GLY A 95 -15.34 -3.22 22.40
CA GLY A 95 -15.79 -3.61 23.72
C GLY A 95 -16.21 -5.08 23.74
N ALA A 96 -15.69 -5.88 24.67
CA ALA A 96 -16.23 -7.21 24.92
C ALA A 96 -17.57 -7.07 25.67
N PRO A 97 -18.68 -7.70 25.21
CA PRO A 97 -19.95 -7.61 25.91
C PRO A 97 -19.81 -8.20 27.32
N VAL A 98 -20.20 -7.43 28.34
CA VAL A 98 -20.20 -7.89 29.73
C VAL A 98 -21.61 -8.33 30.08
N ILE A 99 -21.75 -9.57 30.55
CA ILE A 99 -23.01 -10.03 31.16
C ILE A 99 -23.01 -9.53 32.59
N ALA A 100 -23.79 -8.48 32.87
CA ALA A 100 -24.04 -8.05 34.24
C ALA A 100 -24.96 -9.08 34.92
N GLY A 101 -24.40 -9.92 35.78
CA GLY A 101 -25.17 -10.88 36.57
C GLY A 101 -25.96 -10.16 37.67
N GLY A 102 -27.25 -9.97 37.45
CA GLY A 102 -28.22 -9.49 38.44
C GLY A 102 -29.62 -9.88 37.97
N ASN A 103 -30.42 -10.44 38.89
CA ASN A 103 -31.61 -11.27 38.64
C ASN A 103 -32.79 -10.67 37.84
N ASP A 104 -32.65 -9.55 37.13
CA ASP A 104 -33.74 -8.96 36.35
C ASP A 104 -33.26 -8.59 34.95
N PHE A 105 -33.69 -9.39 33.96
CA PHE A 105 -33.54 -9.21 32.51
C PHE A 105 -32.11 -8.92 32.02
N GLY A 106 -31.45 -9.96 31.51
CA GLY A 106 -30.08 -9.95 30.95
C GLY A 106 -29.81 -8.84 29.92
N GLY A 107 -29.53 -7.64 30.41
CA GLY A 107 -29.07 -6.51 29.64
C GLY A 107 -27.61 -6.73 29.29
N VAL A 108 -27.35 -7.04 28.01
CA VAL A 108 -25.99 -6.97 27.49
C VAL A 108 -25.58 -5.50 27.48
N MET A 109 -24.70 -5.12 28.41
CA MET A 109 -24.07 -3.81 28.42
C MET A 109 -22.79 -3.88 27.59
N MET A 110 -22.69 -3.02 26.58
CA MET A 110 -21.42 -2.79 25.89
C MET A 110 -20.57 -1.87 26.77
N PRO A 111 -19.33 -2.25 27.12
CA PRO A 111 -18.48 -1.38 27.92
C PRO A 111 -18.20 -0.07 27.17
N VAL A 112 -18.37 1.05 27.88
CA VAL A 112 -18.27 2.43 27.34
C VAL A 112 -16.82 2.80 26.99
N THR A 113 -15.84 2.04 27.50
CA THR A 113 -14.42 2.29 27.27
C THR A 113 -13.82 1.17 26.45
N SER A 114 -13.60 1.45 25.17
CA SER A 114 -12.67 0.65 24.38
C SER A 114 -11.24 1.00 24.72
N ALA A 115 -10.44 -0.01 25.04
CA ALA A 115 -8.99 0.15 25.01
C ALA A 115 -8.51 0.17 23.55
N PRO A 116 -7.51 0.98 23.21
CA PRO A 116 -6.73 0.79 22.00
C PRO A 116 -6.26 -0.67 21.95
N HIS A 117 -6.47 -1.36 20.85
CA HIS A 117 -6.00 -2.73 20.67
C HIS A 117 -5.11 -2.81 19.43
N GLU A 118 -4.13 -3.71 19.51
CA GLU A 118 -3.22 -3.99 18.41
C GLU A 118 -3.93 -4.86 17.37
N VAL A 119 -3.82 -4.45 16.11
CA VAL A 119 -4.21 -5.28 14.96
C VAL A 119 -2.95 -5.67 14.23
N VAL A 120 -2.81 -6.99 14.02
CA VAL A 120 -1.64 -7.61 13.41
C VAL A 120 -1.97 -7.94 11.96
N PHE A 121 -1.22 -7.37 11.03
CA PHE A 121 -1.34 -7.63 9.59
C PHE A 121 -0.15 -8.45 9.12
N ASN A 122 -0.43 -9.63 8.55
CA ASN A 122 0.57 -10.38 7.79
C ASN A 122 0.55 -9.87 6.35
N LEU A 123 1.70 -9.43 5.87
CA LEU A 123 1.87 -8.87 4.54
C LEU A 123 2.90 -9.68 3.77
N LYS A 124 2.62 -9.90 2.50
CA LYS A 124 3.55 -10.51 1.56
C LYS A 124 4.31 -9.41 0.85
N LYS A 125 5.60 -9.61 0.66
CA LYS A 125 6.48 -8.78 -0.15
C LYS A 125 7.11 -9.64 -1.23
N ALA A 126 7.02 -9.19 -2.47
CA ALA A 126 7.89 -9.66 -3.55
C ALA A 126 8.87 -8.55 -3.90
N GLU A 127 10.12 -8.91 -4.15
CA GLU A 127 11.17 -7.97 -4.57
C GLU A 127 12.03 -8.60 -5.66
N GLY A 128 12.38 -7.82 -6.68
CA GLY A 128 13.24 -8.28 -7.75
C GLY A 128 14.08 -7.15 -8.35
N ARG A 129 15.04 -7.53 -9.19
CA ARG A 129 15.90 -6.62 -9.93
C ARG A 129 15.40 -6.47 -11.35
N CYS A 130 15.28 -5.22 -11.78
CA CYS A 130 14.90 -4.83 -13.12
C CYS A 130 16.10 -4.20 -13.84
N SER A 131 16.41 -4.65 -15.05
CA SER A 131 17.47 -4.08 -15.89
C SER A 131 17.01 -3.90 -17.34
N PHE A 132 17.49 -2.85 -18.02
CA PHE A 132 17.20 -2.55 -19.43
C PHE A 132 18.23 -1.58 -20.06
#